data_AF-A0A543F6P1-F1
#
_entry.id   AF-A0A543F6P1-F1
#
_cell.length_a   1.000
_cell.length_b   1.000
_cell.length_c   1.000
_cell.angle_alpha   90.00
_cell.angle_beta   90.00
_cell.angle_gamma   90.00
#
_symmetry.space_group_name_H-M   'P 1'
#
loop_
_entity.id
_entity.type
_entity.pdbx_description
1 polymer ?
#
loop_
_entity_poly.entity_id
_entity_poly.type
_entity_poly.pdbx_seq_one_letter_code
_entity_poly.pdbx_strand_id
1 'polypeptide(L)'
;MADFAFTDYSGKEFIIRLTNEQRIEEARRILSGEEQMSVHVMGRIRKQTVDYNPGWSFYLDPDTITFFTMAIEVCDAAINYVEDHLDEACGAFLPGCFWCPWSSKLTREIR
;
A
#
# COMPACT_ATOMS: atom_id res chain seq x y z
N MET A 1 10.68 -9.12 9.09
CA MET A 1 9.39 -8.71 8.50
C MET A 1 8.55 -8.04 9.57
N ALA A 2 7.73 -7.08 9.19
CA ALA A 2 6.77 -6.43 10.07
C ALA A 2 5.53 -6.05 9.25
N ASP A 3 4.36 -6.06 9.89
CA ASP A 3 3.09 -5.72 9.25
C ASP A 3 2.61 -4.33 9.69
N PHE A 4 2.14 -3.53 8.76
CA PHE A 4 1.69 -2.15 8.99
C PHE A 4 0.31 -1.93 8.42
N ALA A 5 -0.54 -1.22 9.15
CA ALA A 5 -1.84 -0.78 8.66
C ALA A 5 -1.74 0.62 8.06
N PHE A 6 -2.40 0.83 6.93
CA PHE A 6 -2.67 2.16 6.38
C PHE A 6 -4.15 2.29 6.03
N THR A 7 -4.59 3.55 5.91
CA THR A 7 -5.92 3.90 5.38
C THR A 7 -5.76 4.85 4.22
N ASP A 8 -6.83 5.03 3.45
CA ASP A 8 -6.95 6.06 2.42
C ASP A 8 -8.13 7.02 2.77
N TYR A 9 -8.58 7.84 1.82
CA TYR A 9 -9.73 8.73 2.03
C TYR A 9 -11.05 7.99 2.30
N SER A 10 -11.18 6.71 1.96
CA SER A 10 -12.37 5.90 2.26
C SER A 10 -12.45 5.51 3.74
N GLY A 11 -11.34 5.66 4.48
CA GLY A 11 -11.22 5.27 5.89
C GLY A 11 -11.18 3.75 6.11
N LYS A 12 -11.10 2.96 5.03
CA LYS A 12 -10.93 1.51 5.12
C LYS A 12 -9.48 1.17 5.42
N GLU A 13 -9.29 0.15 6.23
CA GLU A 13 -7.97 -0.33 6.62
C GLU A 13 -7.43 -1.34 5.60
N PHE A 14 -6.15 -1.18 5.26
CA PHE A 14 -5.39 -2.12 4.46
C PHE A 14 -4.07 -2.43 5.16
N ILE A 15 -3.68 -3.69 5.16
CA ILE A 15 -2.47 -4.16 5.84
C ILE A 15 -1.42 -4.55 4.81
N ILE A 16 -0.22 -4.02 4.97
CA ILE A 16 0.96 -4.36 4.17
C ILE A 16 1.98 -5.10 5.01
N ARG A 17 2.71 -6.00 4.37
CA ARG A 17 3.89 -6.65 4.97
C ARG A 17 5.15 -6.07 4.37
N LEU A 18 6.06 -5.62 5.21
CA LEU A 18 7.41 -5.21 4.82
C LEU A 18 8.39 -6.30 5.21
N THR A 19 9.19 -6.76 4.24
CA THR A 19 10.23 -7.80 4.43
C THR A 19 11.62 -7.19 4.53
N ASN A 20 11.84 -6.03 3.93
CA ASN A 20 13.10 -5.30 3.91
C ASN A 20 13.28 -4.42 5.16
N GLU A 21 14.39 -4.58 5.89
CA GLU A 21 14.69 -3.83 7.12
C GLU A 21 14.70 -2.31 6.92
N GLN A 22 15.24 -1.82 5.81
CA GLN A 22 15.27 -0.39 5.50
C GLN A 22 13.85 0.18 5.35
N ARG A 23 12.94 -0.57 4.72
CA ARG A 23 11.53 -0.17 4.57
C ARG A 23 10.77 -0.21 5.88
N ILE A 24 11.06 -1.19 6.74
CA ILE A 24 10.49 -1.26 8.08
C ILE A 24 10.89 -0.03 8.90
N GLU A 25 12.17 0.33 8.92
CA GLU A 25 12.65 1.52 9.64
C GLU A 25 12.07 2.83 9.06
N GLU A 26 11.90 2.91 7.74
CA GLU A 26 11.25 4.04 7.09
C GLU A 26 9.77 4.17 7.51
N ALA A 27 9.02 3.06 7.54
CA ALA A 27 7.63 3.05 8.02
C ALA A 27 7.52 3.53 9.48
N ARG A 28 8.46 3.12 10.34
CA ARG A 28 8.52 3.57 11.74
C ARG A 28 8.79 5.07 11.87
N ARG A 29 9.69 5.63 11.05
CA ARG A 29 9.94 7.09 11.01
C ARG A 29 8.73 7.87 10.50
N ILE A 30 7.97 7.31 9.56
CA ILE A 30 6.70 7.92 9.10
C ILE A 30 5.69 7.92 10.26
N LEU A 31 5.55 6.81 10.99
CA LEU A 31 4.64 6.71 12.14
C LEU A 31 5.04 7.63 13.31
N SER A 32 6.33 7.84 13.54
CA SER A 32 6.82 8.77 14.58
C SER A 32 6.72 10.25 14.18
N GLY A 33 6.51 10.54 12.88
CA GLY A 33 6.48 11.90 12.33
C GLY A 33 7.86 12.48 12.01
N GLU A 34 8.92 11.68 12.11
CA GLU A 34 10.28 12.05 11.69
C GLU A 34 10.39 12.17 10.17
N GLU A 35 9.71 11.30 9.43
CA GLU A 35 9.58 11.37 7.97
C GLU A 35 8.23 12.00 7.58
N GLN A 36 8.27 13.04 6.76
CA GLN A 36 7.09 13.83 6.37
C GLN A 36 6.98 14.06 4.86
N MET A 37 7.99 13.71 4.08
CA MET A 37 8.01 13.90 2.63
C MET A 37 7.59 12.62 1.89
N SER A 38 8.28 11.51 2.15
CA SER A 38 8.01 10.23 1.49
C SER A 38 7.13 9.36 2.38
N VAL A 39 5.84 9.65 2.43
CA VAL A 39 4.92 9.02 3.40
C VAL A 39 3.86 8.12 2.77
N HIS A 40 3.60 8.28 1.48
CA HIS A 40 2.56 7.54 0.78
C HIS A 40 3.06 6.17 0.34
N VAL A 41 2.22 5.15 0.46
CA VAL A 41 2.53 3.75 0.13
C VAL A 41 2.35 3.53 -1.36
N MET A 42 3.31 2.88 -2.01
CA MET A 42 3.14 2.34 -3.36
C MET A 42 3.77 0.96 -3.52
N GLY A 43 3.34 0.22 -4.53
CA GLY A 43 3.90 -1.09 -4.89
C GLY A 43 3.11 -1.78 -5.98
N ARG A 44 3.40 -3.06 -6.20
CA ARG A 44 2.65 -3.90 -7.15
C ARG A 44 1.58 -4.71 -6.44
N ILE A 45 0.37 -4.72 -6.97
CA ILE A 45 -0.70 -5.56 -6.47
C ILE A 45 -0.52 -7.02 -6.88
N ARG A 46 -1.00 -7.93 -6.02
CA ARG A 46 -1.18 -9.36 -6.29
C ARG A 46 -2.62 -9.72 -5.97
N LYS A 47 -3.34 -10.29 -6.95
CA LYS A 47 -4.77 -10.65 -6.85
C LYS A 47 -4.94 -11.98 -6.10
N GLN A 48 -4.68 -11.95 -4.81
CA GLN A 48 -4.80 -13.10 -3.92
C GLN A 48 -5.07 -12.62 -2.49
N THR A 49 -5.82 -13.40 -1.72
CA THR A 49 -6.01 -13.19 -0.28
C THR A 49 -4.79 -13.63 0.52
N VAL A 50 -4.45 -12.89 1.58
CA VAL A 50 -3.39 -13.23 2.52
C VAL A 50 -3.89 -13.15 3.96
N ASP A 51 -3.29 -13.94 4.84
CA ASP A 51 -3.69 -14.08 6.25
C ASP A 51 -3.64 -12.76 7.03
N TYR A 52 -2.67 -11.91 6.71
CA TYR A 52 -2.45 -10.63 7.38
C TYR A 52 -3.32 -9.48 6.85
N ASN A 53 -3.98 -9.66 5.71
CA ASN A 53 -4.85 -8.66 5.09
C ASN A 53 -6.20 -9.29 4.68
N PRO A 54 -6.93 -9.94 5.60
CA PRO A 54 -8.03 -10.84 5.26
C PRO A 54 -9.29 -10.14 4.73
N GLY A 55 -9.38 -8.80 4.83
CA GLY A 55 -10.52 -8.02 4.35
C GLY A 55 -10.53 -7.75 2.84
N TRP A 56 -9.49 -8.19 2.11
CA TRP A 56 -9.27 -7.83 0.71
C TRP A 56 -8.87 -9.04 -0.12
N SER A 57 -9.26 -9.02 -1.39
CA SER A 57 -8.91 -10.06 -2.37
C SER A 57 -7.55 -9.83 -3.03
N PHE A 58 -6.79 -8.84 -2.53
CA PHE A 58 -5.47 -8.50 -3.02
C PHE A 58 -4.54 -8.02 -1.90
N TYR A 59 -3.24 -8.05 -2.19
CA TYR A 59 -2.19 -7.50 -1.33
C TYR A 59 -1.12 -6.79 -2.17
N LEU A 60 -0.29 -5.96 -1.54
CA LEU A 60 0.90 -5.41 -2.16
C LEU A 60 2.08 -6.38 -2.03
N ASP A 61 2.75 -6.69 -3.13
CA ASP A 61 3.95 -7.52 -3.17
C ASP A 61 5.05 -6.91 -2.28
N PRO A 62 5.43 -7.55 -1.15
CA PRO A 62 6.35 -6.99 -0.17
C PRO A 62 7.68 -6.50 -0.74
N ASP A 63 8.17 -7.15 -1.80
CA ASP A 63 9.47 -6.83 -2.40
C ASP A 63 9.43 -5.57 -3.29
N THR A 64 8.22 -5.04 -3.54
CA THR A 64 7.99 -3.87 -4.39
C THR A 64 7.56 -2.63 -3.61
N ILE A 65 7.30 -2.78 -2.30
CA ILE A 65 6.74 -1.70 -1.49
C ILE A 65 7.80 -0.64 -1.22
N THR A 66 7.42 0.60 -1.49
CA THR A 66 8.23 1.79 -1.21
C THR A 66 7.32 2.94 -0.75
N PHE A 67 7.94 3.99 -0.19
CA PHE A 67 7.24 5.22 0.16
C PHE A 67 7.64 6.35 -0.79
N PHE A 68 6.68 7.20 -1.16
CA PHE A 68 6.89 8.22 -2.19
C PHE A 68 6.38 9.60 -1.78
N THR A 69 7.00 10.64 -2.36
CA THR A 69 6.54 12.04 -2.27
C THR A 69 5.66 12.43 -3.46
N MET A 70 5.98 11.92 -4.66
CA MET A 70 5.26 12.20 -5.91
C MET A 70 5.25 10.94 -6.80
N ALA A 71 4.15 10.72 -7.52
CA ALA A 71 4.05 9.70 -8.56
C ALA A 71 3.56 10.35 -9.87
N ILE A 72 4.14 10.01 -11.02
CA ILE A 72 3.75 10.61 -12.33
C ILE A 72 2.82 9.66 -13.10
N GLU A 73 2.66 8.42 -12.64
CA GLU A 73 1.91 7.37 -13.33
C GLU A 73 0.42 7.34 -12.96
N VAL A 74 -0.39 6.73 -13.84
CA VAL A 74 -1.80 6.40 -13.56
C VAL A 74 -1.85 5.16 -12.66
N CYS A 75 -1.60 5.37 -11.37
CA CYS A 75 -1.61 4.33 -10.35
C CYS A 75 -2.45 4.68 -9.11
N ASP A 76 -3.11 5.83 -9.09
CA ASP A 76 -3.93 6.27 -7.96
C ASP A 76 -5.34 5.65 -8.02
N ALA A 77 -5.74 5.03 -6.92
CA ALA A 77 -7.08 4.52 -6.68
C ALA A 77 -7.28 4.27 -5.19
N ALA A 78 -8.51 4.43 -4.69
CA ALA A 78 -8.86 4.03 -3.33
C ALA A 78 -8.89 2.50 -3.18
N ILE A 79 -8.65 2.02 -1.97
CA ILE A 79 -8.60 0.60 -1.60
C ILE A 79 -9.87 -0.11 -2.08
N ASN A 80 -11.05 0.43 -1.76
CA ASN A 80 -12.33 -0.17 -2.15
C ASN A 80 -12.55 -0.14 -3.67
N TYR A 81 -12.09 0.91 -4.36
CA TYR A 81 -12.18 0.97 -5.81
C TYR A 81 -11.30 -0.09 -6.48
N VAL A 82 -10.11 -0.35 -5.93
CA VAL A 82 -9.25 -1.45 -6.41
C VAL A 82 -9.92 -2.80 -6.20
N GLU A 83 -10.57 -3.03 -5.06
CA GLU A 83 -11.32 -4.27 -4.79
C GLU A 83 -12.50 -4.43 -5.77
N ASP A 84 -13.31 -3.38 -5.95
CA ASP A 84 -14.50 -3.40 -6.81
C ASP A 84 -14.14 -3.62 -8.29
N HIS A 85 -12.96 -3.18 -8.71
CA HIS A 85 -12.45 -3.29 -10.09
C HIS A 85 -11.22 -4.22 -10.20
N LEU A 86 -11.06 -5.16 -9.26
CA LEU A 86 -9.86 -5.98 -9.18
C LEU A 86 -9.61 -6.80 -10.44
N ASP A 87 -10.67 -7.25 -11.12
CA ASP A 87 -10.58 -8.00 -12.37
C ASP A 87 -9.93 -7.19 -13.51
N GLU A 88 -10.19 -5.89 -13.55
CA GLU A 88 -9.64 -4.96 -14.55
C GLU A 88 -8.21 -4.50 -14.22
N ALA A 89 -7.81 -4.63 -12.95
CA ALA A 89 -6.49 -4.22 -12.47
C ALA A 89 -5.36 -4.99 -13.18
N CYS A 90 -4.17 -4.39 -13.30
CA CYS A 90 -3.06 -4.88 -14.14
C CYS A 90 -3.28 -4.76 -15.67
N GLY A 91 -4.44 -4.25 -16.10
CA GLY A 91 -4.77 -3.99 -17.50
C GLY A 91 -4.80 -2.50 -17.79
N ALA A 92 -5.94 -2.01 -18.29
CA ALA A 92 -6.16 -0.57 -18.46
C ALA A 92 -6.27 0.17 -17.11
N PHE A 93 -6.82 -0.51 -16.10
CA PHE A 93 -6.81 -0.07 -14.73
C PHE A 93 -5.54 -0.59 -14.03
N LEU A 94 -4.81 0.30 -13.34
CA LEU A 94 -3.50 0.03 -12.73
C LEU A 94 -2.53 -0.73 -13.66
N PRO A 95 -2.08 -0.11 -14.78
CA PRO A 95 -1.17 -0.75 -15.71
C PRO A 95 0.10 -1.28 -15.01
N GLY A 96 0.56 -2.47 -15.41
CA GLY A 96 1.73 -3.10 -14.79
C GLY A 96 1.49 -3.57 -13.34
N CYS A 97 0.24 -3.64 -12.90
CA CYS A 97 -0.18 -3.91 -11.53
C CYS A 97 0.32 -2.85 -10.53
N PHE A 98 0.69 -1.65 -10.97
CA PHE A 98 1.28 -0.65 -10.09
C PHE A 98 0.20 0.18 -9.42
N TRP A 99 0.26 0.27 -8.09
CA TRP A 99 -0.71 0.98 -7.28
C TRP A 99 -0.01 1.94 -6.32
N CYS A 100 -0.46 3.20 -6.32
CA CYS A 100 0.10 4.31 -5.55
C CYS A 100 -1.04 5.13 -4.94
N PRO A 101 -1.76 4.64 -3.93
CA PRO A 101 -2.86 5.37 -3.31
C PRO A 101 -2.36 6.69 -2.69
N TRP A 102 -2.66 7.83 -3.33
CA TRP A 102 -2.13 9.14 -2.93
C TRP A 102 -2.65 9.61 -1.58
N SER A 103 -3.84 9.17 -1.21
CA SER A 103 -4.41 9.45 0.11
C SER A 103 -3.96 8.46 1.19
N SER A 104 -3.03 7.54 0.87
CA SER A 104 -2.54 6.56 1.83
C SER A 104 -1.85 7.22 3.01
N LYS A 105 -2.18 6.72 4.20
CA LYS A 105 -1.62 7.16 5.47
C LYS A 105 -1.38 5.95 6.36
N LEU A 106 -0.12 5.70 6.70
CA LEU A 106 0.23 4.73 7.73
C LEU A 106 -0.41 5.13 9.07
N THR A 107 -0.95 4.13 9.78
CA THR A 107 -1.69 4.34 11.03
C THR A 107 -1.04 3.67 12.23
N ARG A 108 -0.49 2.46 12.05
CA ARG A 108 0.21 1.71 13.11
C ARG A 108 1.04 0.55 12.56
N GLU A 109 2.04 0.15 13.33
CA GLU A 109 2.70 -1.16 13.24
C GLU A 109 1.84 -2.19 14.01
N ILE A 110 1.66 -3.39 13.45
CA ILE A 110 0.83 -4.45 14.02
C ILE A 110 1.68 -5.51 14.73
N ARG A 111 2.74 -5.99 14.07
CA ARG A 111 3.66 -7.02 14.55
C ARG A 111 5.02 -6.92 13.87
#